data_AF-A0A9P8F897-F1
#
_entry.id   AF-A0A9P8F897-F1
#
_cell.length_a   1.000
_cell.length_b   1.000
_cell.length_c   1.000
_cell.angle_alpha   90.00
_cell.angle_beta   90.00
_cell.angle_gamma   90.00
#
_symmetry.space_group_name_H-M   'P 1'
#
loop_
_entity.id
_entity.type
_entity.pdbx_description
1 polymer ?
#
loop_
_entity_poly.entity_id
_entity_poly.type
_entity_poly.pdbx_seq_one_letter_code
_entity_poly.pdbx_strand_id
1 'polypeptide(L)'
;MAPKQKIIIDSDPGVDDILAMLLAFAGTPEEIEVLLISLTFGNIDVQNCLRNAVSLFHHIEREIEWRSKNGKDLGFETLRTSKPLVAVGAEEPLAEQLMMADFFHGTDGLGGIHSSHPHLTPQETWKMLFDAAEGAPLSPEGTVTSQQVREASMFKPSQRRSHEEILRLLKENEPDTITIVAIGPLTNLAIAAAQDPETFLRVKEVVVMGNTINEPGNVRQFPPPIYPPASIPEPPFRLIKAPQTPLRTSLNIRNQVTPVAEFNTYADSIATARVYALTSPTPNSTIPPSPPALPGSQSLPGSQSLPHLAPYPAKLSRQLKLTVFPLDITTPHKITRGQVKQTIQPLIEAGSPLAEWTAAFLNSTFDKVESLMEGMSGDSVGLELHDPLCIWYALTHDDAGWKIKKDEDIRIETTGQWTRGMTVVDRRGRKKRAPDDGEGEIPGDAGNWLSPNAGNRVGRCVQSPGFDIFAPYLLRRVFGA
;
A
#
# COMPACT_ATOMS: atom_id res chain seq x y z
N MET A 1 -12.58 18.46 -18.54
CA MET A 1 -12.32 19.57 -17.58
C MET A 1 -11.04 19.23 -16.79
N ALA A 2 -10.52 20.07 -15.89
CA ALA A 2 -9.43 19.63 -15.02
C ALA A 2 -9.92 18.51 -14.07
N PRO A 3 -9.12 17.48 -13.77
CA PRO A 3 -9.54 16.39 -12.87
C PRO A 3 -9.87 16.93 -11.49
N LYS A 4 -10.92 16.39 -10.85
CA LYS A 4 -11.26 16.71 -9.46
C LYS A 4 -10.17 16.27 -8.49
N GLN A 5 -9.56 15.10 -8.73
CA GLN A 5 -8.45 14.60 -7.91
C GLN A 5 -7.24 14.22 -8.75
N LYS A 6 -6.08 14.75 -8.40
CA LYS A 6 -4.79 14.19 -8.82
C LYS A 6 -4.25 13.33 -7.70
N ILE A 7 -3.92 12.08 -7.99
CA ILE A 7 -3.47 11.14 -6.97
C ILE A 7 -2.12 10.51 -7.29
N ILE A 8 -1.39 10.18 -6.23
CA ILE A 8 -0.29 9.22 -6.23
C ILE A 8 -0.81 7.98 -5.48
N ILE A 9 -0.61 6.79 -6.02
CA ILE A 9 -0.90 5.52 -5.34
C ILE A 9 0.44 4.95 -4.87
N ASP A 10 0.67 4.86 -3.56
CA ASP A 10 1.83 4.17 -2.98
C ASP A 10 1.38 2.80 -2.47
N SER A 11 1.91 1.72 -3.04
CA SER A 11 1.31 0.38 -2.99
C SER A 11 2.34 -0.73 -3.10
N ASP A 12 1.98 -1.89 -2.59
CA ASP A 12 2.70 -3.16 -2.63
C ASP A 12 1.87 -4.26 -3.34
N PRO A 13 1.60 -4.11 -4.66
CA PRO A 13 0.56 -4.83 -5.40
C PRO A 13 0.33 -6.30 -5.05
N GLY A 14 -0.63 -6.54 -4.17
CA GLY A 14 -1.34 -7.79 -3.94
C GLY A 14 -2.71 -7.81 -4.62
N VAL A 15 -3.59 -8.67 -4.14
CA VAL A 15 -4.90 -8.94 -4.76
C VAL A 15 -5.81 -7.71 -4.73
N ASP A 16 -5.95 -7.08 -3.58
CA ASP A 16 -6.82 -5.93 -3.35
C ASP A 16 -6.19 -4.61 -3.82
N ASP A 17 -4.86 -4.45 -3.77
CA ASP A 17 -4.16 -3.36 -4.46
C ASP A 17 -4.48 -3.33 -5.96
N ILE A 18 -4.47 -4.49 -6.62
CA ILE A 18 -4.78 -4.60 -8.06
C ILE A 18 -6.23 -4.20 -8.31
N LEU A 19 -7.17 -4.59 -7.45
CA LEU A 19 -8.56 -4.12 -7.53
C LEU A 19 -8.66 -2.61 -7.30
N ALA A 20 -7.84 -2.03 -6.42
CA ALA A 20 -7.80 -0.60 -6.14
C ALA A 20 -7.30 0.19 -7.36
N MET A 21 -6.22 -0.28 -8.00
CA MET A 21 -5.70 0.32 -9.23
C MET A 21 -6.66 0.16 -10.40
N LEU A 22 -7.31 -1.00 -10.57
CA LEU A 22 -8.37 -1.21 -11.56
C LEU A 22 -9.50 -0.20 -11.38
N LEU A 23 -9.95 0.02 -10.14
CA LEU A 23 -10.98 1.00 -9.82
C LEU A 23 -10.55 2.42 -10.15
N ALA A 24 -9.31 2.80 -9.80
CA ALA A 24 -8.76 4.12 -10.10
C ALA A 24 -8.70 4.36 -11.62
N PHE A 25 -8.22 3.37 -12.38
CA PHE A 25 -8.10 3.49 -13.83
C PHE A 25 -9.45 3.45 -14.55
N ALA A 26 -10.46 2.77 -14.00
CA ALA A 26 -11.84 2.78 -14.49
C ALA A 26 -12.60 4.10 -14.21
N GLY A 27 -11.97 5.05 -13.52
CA GLY A 27 -12.48 6.41 -13.37
C GLY A 27 -12.53 7.18 -14.69
N THR A 28 -13.14 8.36 -14.64
CA THR A 28 -13.13 9.33 -15.74
C THR A 28 -12.08 10.43 -15.51
N PRO A 29 -11.57 11.09 -16.57
CA PRO A 29 -10.60 12.18 -16.44
C PRO A 29 -11.11 13.39 -15.63
N GLU A 30 -12.42 13.59 -15.54
CA GLU A 30 -13.04 14.59 -14.67
C GLU A 30 -13.01 14.19 -13.19
N GLU A 31 -13.01 12.89 -12.88
CA GLU A 31 -13.02 12.38 -11.51
C GLU A 31 -11.61 12.28 -10.94
N ILE A 32 -10.71 11.63 -11.67
CA ILE A 32 -9.41 11.24 -11.14
C ILE A 32 -8.32 11.18 -12.22
N GLU A 33 -7.13 11.64 -11.86
CA GLU A 33 -5.89 11.46 -12.60
C GLU A 33 -4.86 10.76 -11.71
N VAL A 34 -4.31 9.64 -12.16
CA VAL A 34 -3.25 8.92 -11.46
C VAL A 34 -1.90 9.38 -12.01
N LEU A 35 -1.14 10.12 -11.20
CA LEU A 35 0.15 10.68 -11.60
C LEU A 35 1.29 9.65 -11.48
N LEU A 36 1.25 8.84 -10.42
CA LEU A 36 2.32 7.91 -10.06
C LEU A 36 1.74 6.68 -9.37
N ILE A 37 2.18 5.51 -9.82
CA ILE A 37 2.18 4.26 -9.07
C ILE A 37 3.59 4.13 -8.45
N SER A 38 3.65 4.38 -7.16
CA SER A 38 4.83 4.27 -6.33
C SER A 38 4.85 2.89 -5.69
N LEU A 39 5.84 2.06 -6.03
CA LEU A 39 5.89 0.68 -5.54
C LEU A 39 6.72 0.58 -4.26
N THR A 40 6.27 -0.25 -3.31
CA THR A 40 7.02 -0.63 -2.11
C THR A 40 6.91 -2.14 -1.86
N PHE A 41 7.66 -2.63 -0.87
CA PHE A 41 7.53 -3.99 -0.36
C PHE A 41 6.34 -4.06 0.62
N GLY A 42 5.83 -5.25 0.86
CA GLY A 42 4.82 -5.48 1.90
C GLY A 42 4.25 -6.87 1.72
N ASN A 43 3.10 -7.00 1.05
CA ASN A 43 2.47 -8.27 0.68
C ASN A 43 3.49 -9.25 0.09
N ILE A 44 4.35 -8.74 -0.79
CA ILE A 44 5.44 -9.43 -1.47
C ILE A 44 6.67 -8.52 -1.60
N ASP A 45 7.77 -9.04 -2.17
CA ASP A 45 8.92 -8.21 -2.53
C ASP A 45 8.60 -7.24 -3.67
N VAL A 46 9.30 -6.11 -3.68
CA VAL A 46 9.03 -5.03 -4.63
C VAL A 46 9.20 -5.43 -6.12
N GLN A 47 9.96 -6.49 -6.43
CA GLN A 47 10.13 -6.95 -7.81
C GLN A 47 8.89 -7.72 -8.29
N ASN A 48 8.29 -8.54 -7.42
CA ASN A 48 6.98 -9.12 -7.70
C ASN A 48 5.88 -8.05 -7.69
N CYS A 49 5.94 -7.04 -6.81
CA CYS A 49 5.05 -5.88 -6.87
C CYS A 49 5.08 -5.21 -8.26
N LEU A 50 6.28 -4.98 -8.79
CA LEU A 50 6.47 -4.42 -10.13
C LEU A 50 5.90 -5.34 -11.22
N ARG A 51 6.13 -6.65 -11.12
CA ARG A 51 5.57 -7.64 -12.05
C ARG A 51 4.03 -7.61 -12.06
N ASN A 52 3.41 -7.48 -10.89
CA ASN A 52 1.96 -7.41 -10.75
C ASN A 52 1.40 -6.12 -11.36
N ALA A 53 2.03 -4.97 -11.08
CA ALA A 53 1.66 -3.70 -11.69
C ALA A 53 1.79 -3.73 -13.22
N VAL A 54 2.84 -4.32 -13.77
CA VAL A 54 2.99 -4.46 -15.24
C VAL A 54 1.96 -5.43 -15.81
N SER A 55 1.66 -6.53 -15.11
CA SER A 55 0.62 -7.49 -15.51
C SER A 55 -0.76 -6.83 -15.58
N LEU A 56 -1.07 -5.94 -14.64
CA LEU A 56 -2.28 -5.12 -14.68
C LEU A 56 -2.38 -4.30 -15.97
N PHE A 57 -1.35 -3.53 -16.31
CA PHE A 57 -1.37 -2.71 -17.53
C PHE A 57 -1.51 -3.57 -18.80
N HIS A 58 -0.82 -4.71 -18.86
CA HIS A 58 -0.93 -5.67 -19.96
C HIS A 58 -2.36 -6.20 -20.15
N HIS A 59 -3.04 -6.57 -19.05
CA HIS A 59 -4.42 -7.07 -19.14
C HIS A 59 -5.44 -5.97 -19.43
N ILE A 60 -5.23 -4.74 -18.93
CA ILE A 60 -6.07 -3.59 -19.32
C ILE A 60 -5.92 -3.30 -20.82
N GLU A 61 -4.70 -3.30 -21.36
CA GLU A 61 -4.46 -3.07 -22.79
C GLU A 61 -5.19 -4.11 -23.66
N ARG A 62 -5.05 -5.39 -23.33
CA ARG A 62 -5.75 -6.49 -24.02
C ARG A 62 -7.26 -6.40 -23.90
N GLU A 63 -7.75 -5.96 -22.74
CA GLU A 63 -9.18 -5.74 -22.52
C GLU A 63 -9.71 -4.60 -23.38
N ILE A 64 -9.00 -3.47 -23.48
CA ILE A 64 -9.38 -2.35 -24.35
C ILE A 64 -9.44 -2.81 -25.82
N GLU A 65 -8.45 -3.59 -26.28
CA GLU A 65 -8.46 -4.15 -27.63
C GLU A 65 -9.65 -5.09 -27.86
N TRP A 66 -9.93 -5.98 -26.91
CA TRP A 66 -11.06 -6.89 -26.98
C TRP A 66 -12.39 -6.14 -26.99
N ARG A 67 -12.57 -5.14 -26.12
CA ARG A 67 -13.77 -4.28 -26.07
C ARG A 67 -13.97 -3.56 -27.39
N SER A 68 -12.91 -2.99 -27.96
CA SER A 68 -12.94 -2.33 -29.28
C SER A 68 -13.39 -3.27 -30.40
N LYS A 69 -12.79 -4.46 -30.50
CA LYS A 69 -13.14 -5.48 -31.52
C LYS A 69 -14.59 -5.97 -31.39
N ASN A 70 -15.16 -5.91 -30.20
CA ASN A 70 -16.53 -6.34 -29.91
C ASN A 70 -17.54 -5.19 -29.82
N GLY A 71 -17.16 -3.97 -30.19
CA GLY A 71 -18.07 -2.80 -30.17
C GLY A 71 -18.58 -2.43 -28.78
N LYS A 72 -17.81 -2.73 -27.73
CA LYS A 72 -18.11 -2.39 -26.34
C LYS A 72 -17.49 -1.04 -25.97
N ASP A 73 -18.03 -0.41 -24.93
CA ASP A 73 -17.38 0.75 -24.30
C ASP A 73 -15.93 0.39 -23.94
N LEU A 74 -14.98 1.28 -24.20
CA LEU A 74 -13.56 0.95 -24.05
C LEU A 74 -13.13 0.90 -22.58
N GLY A 75 -13.87 1.56 -21.68
CA GLY A 75 -13.52 1.73 -20.27
C GLY A 75 -12.15 2.40 -20.07
N PHE A 76 -11.70 2.40 -18.82
CA PHE A 76 -10.37 2.86 -18.42
C PHE A 76 -9.99 4.26 -18.93
N GLU A 77 -10.96 5.19 -18.94
CA GLU A 77 -10.80 6.50 -19.57
C GLU A 77 -9.70 7.34 -18.92
N THR A 78 -9.60 7.33 -17.58
CA THR A 78 -8.50 7.97 -16.86
C THR A 78 -7.14 7.50 -17.38
N LEU A 79 -6.94 6.17 -17.46
CA LEU A 79 -5.66 5.60 -17.89
C LEU A 79 -5.34 5.88 -19.36
N ARG A 80 -6.36 5.81 -20.23
CA ARG A 80 -6.21 6.15 -21.66
C ARG A 80 -5.89 7.61 -21.88
N THR A 81 -6.34 8.49 -20.99
CA THR A 81 -6.13 9.94 -21.08
C THR A 81 -4.77 10.34 -20.53
N SER A 82 -4.37 9.80 -19.38
CA SER A 82 -3.10 10.10 -18.73
C SER A 82 -2.45 8.82 -18.22
N LYS A 83 -1.38 8.39 -18.89
CA LYS A 83 -0.56 7.24 -18.47
C LYS A 83 0.23 7.63 -17.20
N PRO A 84 0.10 6.88 -16.09
CA PRO A 84 0.81 7.16 -14.84
C PRO A 84 2.30 6.88 -14.99
N LEU A 85 3.11 7.55 -14.17
CA LEU A 85 4.47 7.09 -13.89
C LEU A 85 4.41 5.79 -13.07
N VAL A 86 5.39 4.92 -13.25
CA VAL A 86 5.63 3.78 -12.36
C VAL A 86 7.07 3.90 -11.85
N ALA A 87 7.24 3.88 -10.53
CA ALA A 87 8.56 3.98 -9.90
C ALA A 87 8.73 2.86 -8.86
N VAL A 88 9.96 2.35 -8.77
CA VAL A 88 10.33 1.32 -7.80
C VAL A 88 10.91 1.98 -6.55
N GLY A 89 10.30 1.70 -5.40
CA GLY A 89 10.67 2.32 -4.13
C GLY A 89 11.53 1.43 -3.25
N ALA A 90 11.27 1.53 -1.95
CA ALA A 90 11.96 0.76 -0.92
C ALA A 90 11.73 -0.75 -1.09
N GLU A 91 12.80 -1.53 -0.91
CA GLU A 91 12.76 -3.00 -0.95
C GLU A 91 12.65 -3.63 0.44
N GLU A 92 12.93 -2.85 1.48
CA GLU A 92 13.06 -3.28 2.88
C GLU A 92 12.51 -2.19 3.81
N PRO A 93 11.99 -2.55 4.99
CA PRO A 93 11.55 -1.59 6.00
C PRO A 93 12.72 -0.76 6.53
N LEU A 94 12.41 0.37 7.17
CA LEU A 94 13.42 1.30 7.66
C LEU A 94 14.39 0.70 8.68
N ALA A 95 13.90 -0.20 9.52
CA ALA A 95 14.71 -0.84 10.56
C ALA A 95 14.20 -2.19 11.06
N GLU A 96 13.03 -2.58 10.60
CA GLU A 96 12.41 -3.82 11.02
C GLU A 96 12.92 -4.98 10.15
N GLN A 97 12.51 -6.18 10.49
CA GLN A 97 12.75 -7.31 9.59
C GLN A 97 11.73 -7.23 8.46
N LEU A 98 12.19 -7.46 7.22
CA LEU A 98 11.29 -7.59 6.08
C LEU A 98 10.25 -8.68 6.39
N MET A 99 8.98 -8.40 6.15
CA MET A 99 7.86 -9.31 6.35
C MET A 99 7.04 -9.35 5.08
N MET A 100 6.47 -10.53 4.76
CA MET A 100 5.61 -10.70 3.59
C MET A 100 4.33 -11.43 3.94
N ALA A 101 3.21 -11.01 3.36
CA ALA A 101 1.90 -11.66 3.48
C ALA A 101 1.65 -12.72 2.40
N ASP A 102 2.72 -13.28 1.83
CA ASP A 102 2.68 -14.26 0.75
C ASP A 102 1.99 -15.59 1.11
N PHE A 103 1.75 -15.85 2.40
CA PHE A 103 0.90 -16.97 2.84
C PHE A 103 -0.58 -16.78 2.45
N PHE A 104 -1.03 -15.52 2.36
CA PHE A 104 -2.39 -15.12 2.01
C PHE A 104 -2.48 -14.80 0.52
N HIS A 105 -1.54 -13.98 0.03
CA HIS A 105 -1.54 -13.53 -1.37
C HIS A 105 -0.81 -14.47 -2.33
N GLY A 106 -0.22 -15.57 -1.86
CA GLY A 106 0.65 -16.42 -2.69
C GLY A 106 2.05 -15.82 -2.87
N THR A 107 3.01 -16.62 -3.34
CA THR A 107 4.42 -16.22 -3.47
C THR A 107 4.67 -15.10 -4.47
N ASP A 108 3.74 -14.88 -5.38
CA ASP A 108 3.76 -13.79 -6.36
C ASP A 108 2.76 -12.67 -6.03
N GLY A 109 2.03 -12.77 -4.92
CA GLY A 109 1.04 -11.76 -4.50
C GLY A 109 -0.31 -11.86 -5.19
N LEU A 110 -0.47 -12.76 -6.17
CA LEU A 110 -1.71 -12.98 -6.92
C LEU A 110 -2.11 -14.46 -6.95
N GLY A 111 -1.87 -15.18 -5.86
CA GLY A 111 -2.31 -16.56 -5.67
C GLY A 111 -1.50 -17.58 -6.48
N GLY A 112 -0.29 -17.24 -6.93
CA GLY A 112 0.58 -18.12 -7.70
C GLY A 112 0.26 -18.16 -9.20
N ILE A 113 -0.46 -17.16 -9.74
CA ILE A 113 -0.86 -17.12 -11.15
C ILE A 113 0.33 -17.13 -12.11
N HIS A 114 1.48 -16.59 -11.72
CA HIS A 114 2.63 -16.54 -12.62
C HIS A 114 3.24 -17.91 -12.89
N SER A 115 3.02 -18.88 -12.00
CA SER A 115 3.44 -20.26 -12.18
C SER A 115 2.30 -21.16 -12.66
N SER A 116 1.08 -20.99 -12.14
CA SER A 116 -0.07 -21.81 -12.51
C SER A 116 -0.69 -21.44 -13.87
N HIS A 117 -0.61 -20.17 -14.26
CA HIS A 117 -1.17 -19.62 -15.49
C HIS A 117 -0.11 -18.79 -16.24
N PRO A 118 0.99 -19.43 -16.72
CA PRO A 118 2.08 -18.71 -17.37
C PRO A 118 1.63 -17.97 -18.65
N HIS A 119 0.55 -18.42 -19.31
CA HIS A 119 -0.04 -17.76 -20.47
C HIS A 119 -0.73 -16.42 -20.15
N LEU A 120 -1.09 -16.18 -18.89
CA LEU A 120 -1.62 -14.91 -18.40
C LEU A 120 -0.52 -13.96 -17.92
N THR A 121 0.74 -14.40 -17.95
CA THR A 121 1.87 -13.63 -17.45
C THR A 121 2.59 -12.94 -18.61
N PRO A 122 2.76 -11.61 -18.58
CA PRO A 122 3.50 -10.92 -19.64
C PRO A 122 4.96 -11.38 -19.65
N GLN A 123 5.58 -11.32 -20.83
CA GLN A 123 7.02 -11.53 -20.95
C GLN A 123 7.77 -10.46 -20.17
N GLU A 124 8.92 -10.81 -19.57
CA GLU A 124 9.69 -9.92 -18.69
C GLU A 124 10.55 -8.87 -19.45
N THR A 125 10.08 -8.41 -20.61
CA THR A 125 10.78 -7.40 -21.44
C THR A 125 10.80 -6.00 -20.78
N TRP A 126 10.02 -5.81 -19.72
CA TRP A 126 9.86 -4.55 -19.00
C TRP A 126 10.93 -4.30 -17.93
N LYS A 127 11.65 -5.31 -17.44
CA LYS A 127 12.63 -5.16 -16.33
C LYS A 127 13.69 -4.09 -16.66
N MET A 128 14.20 -4.14 -17.88
CA MET A 128 15.22 -3.20 -18.39
C MET A 128 14.74 -1.73 -18.43
N LEU A 129 13.44 -1.48 -18.34
CA LEU A 129 12.90 -0.11 -18.36
C LEU A 129 13.12 0.62 -17.03
N PHE A 130 13.29 -0.13 -15.94
CA PHE A 130 13.42 0.37 -14.58
C PHE A 130 14.87 0.32 -14.06
N ASP A 131 15.76 -0.39 -14.78
CA ASP A 131 17.17 -0.42 -14.45
C ASP A 131 17.82 0.95 -14.72
N ALA A 132 18.34 1.55 -13.66
CA ALA A 132 19.11 2.80 -13.70
C ALA A 132 20.60 2.54 -13.97
N ALA A 133 20.96 1.55 -14.80
CA ALA A 133 22.36 1.23 -15.06
C ALA A 133 23.04 2.44 -15.71
N GLU A 134 23.77 3.20 -14.89
CA GLU A 134 24.67 4.26 -15.31
C GLU A 134 25.61 3.72 -16.39
N GLY A 135 25.42 4.17 -17.63
CA GLY A 135 26.44 4.07 -18.68
C GLY A 135 26.74 2.67 -19.24
N ALA A 136 25.96 1.63 -18.95
CA ALA A 136 26.06 0.39 -19.72
C ALA A 136 25.42 0.60 -21.11
N PRO A 137 26.18 0.57 -22.22
CA PRO A 137 25.57 0.73 -23.54
C PRO A 137 24.67 -0.47 -23.80
N LEU A 138 23.37 -0.22 -23.84
CA LEU A 138 22.43 -1.14 -24.46
C LEU A 138 22.88 -1.35 -25.91
N SER A 139 22.77 -2.58 -26.41
CA SER A 139 22.96 -2.82 -27.84
C SER A 139 21.97 -1.94 -28.64
N PRO A 140 22.27 -1.56 -29.89
CA PRO A 140 21.34 -0.81 -30.73
C PRO A 140 19.96 -1.47 -30.81
N GLU A 141 19.92 -2.80 -30.85
CA GLU A 141 18.70 -3.62 -30.82
C GLU A 141 17.96 -3.53 -29.46
N GLY A 142 18.68 -3.58 -28.34
CA GLY A 142 18.10 -3.40 -27.01
C GLY A 142 17.53 -2.00 -26.78
N THR A 143 18.17 -0.97 -27.36
CA THR A 143 17.72 0.43 -27.28
C THR A 143 16.41 0.64 -28.04
N VAL A 144 16.33 0.17 -29.29
CA VAL A 144 15.10 0.25 -30.11
C VAL A 144 13.95 -0.52 -29.46
N THR A 145 14.23 -1.72 -28.95
CA THR A 145 13.23 -2.54 -28.25
C THR A 145 12.71 -1.83 -26.99
N SER A 146 13.60 -1.23 -26.19
CA SER A 146 13.21 -0.49 -24.99
C SER A 146 12.33 0.73 -25.29
N GLN A 147 12.59 1.44 -26.40
CA GLN A 147 11.82 2.60 -26.81
C GLN A 147 10.43 2.19 -27.32
N GLN A 148 10.34 1.13 -28.12
CA GLN A 148 9.07 0.58 -28.59
C GLN A 148 8.18 0.10 -27.43
N VAL A 149 8.76 -0.59 -26.44
CA VAL A 149 8.01 -1.02 -25.25
C VAL A 149 7.52 0.18 -24.43
N ARG A 150 8.35 1.23 -24.27
CA ARG A 150 7.94 2.47 -23.58
C ARG A 150 6.76 3.16 -24.27
N GLU A 151 6.81 3.28 -25.59
CA GLU A 151 5.76 3.96 -26.38
C GLU A 151 4.44 3.17 -26.38
N ALA A 152 4.52 1.84 -26.48
CA ALA A 152 3.36 0.95 -26.47
C ALA A 152 2.69 0.85 -25.10
N SER A 153 3.47 0.79 -24.02
CA SER A 153 2.94 0.50 -22.67
C SER A 153 1.92 1.52 -22.17
N MET A 154 0.94 1.08 -21.37
CA MET A 154 -0.07 1.95 -20.73
C MET A 154 0.48 2.72 -19.51
N PHE A 155 1.80 2.76 -19.31
CA PHE A 155 2.45 3.45 -18.20
C PHE A 155 3.75 4.13 -18.65
N LYS A 156 4.35 4.95 -17.79
CA LYS A 156 5.65 5.60 -18.02
C LYS A 156 6.66 5.11 -16.97
N PRO A 157 7.63 4.25 -17.33
CA PRO A 157 8.62 3.78 -16.36
C PRO A 157 9.56 4.91 -15.92
N SER A 158 9.75 5.05 -14.61
CA SER A 158 10.76 5.94 -14.03
C SER A 158 11.99 5.14 -13.56
N GLN A 159 13.16 5.74 -13.80
CA GLN A 159 14.44 5.27 -13.27
C GLN A 159 14.76 5.89 -11.90
N ARG A 160 13.99 6.89 -11.46
CA ARG A 160 14.11 7.47 -10.11
C ARG A 160 13.38 6.58 -9.11
N ARG A 161 13.81 6.64 -7.85
CA ARG A 161 13.14 5.91 -6.78
C ARG A 161 11.80 6.56 -6.45
N SER A 162 10.85 5.76 -5.98
CA SER A 162 9.50 6.22 -5.61
C SER A 162 9.47 7.47 -4.74
N HIS A 163 10.25 7.51 -3.66
CA HIS A 163 10.29 8.67 -2.75
C HIS A 163 10.79 9.95 -3.43
N GLU A 164 11.69 9.84 -4.43
CA GLU A 164 12.17 10.97 -5.21
C GLU A 164 11.12 11.45 -6.22
N GLU A 165 10.39 10.53 -6.84
CA GLU A 165 9.27 10.87 -7.75
C GLU A 165 8.12 11.53 -7.00
N ILE A 166 7.80 11.07 -5.78
CA ILE A 166 6.84 11.74 -4.89
C ILE A 166 7.26 13.19 -4.66
N LEU A 167 8.49 13.44 -4.21
CA LEU A 167 8.98 14.80 -3.96
C LEU A 167 9.01 15.65 -5.23
N ARG A 168 9.42 15.06 -6.37
CA ARG A 168 9.44 15.77 -7.67
C ARG A 168 8.04 16.23 -8.06
N LEU A 169 7.05 15.33 -8.04
CA LEU A 169 5.68 15.64 -8.42
C LEU A 169 5.04 16.68 -7.49
N LEU A 170 5.27 16.57 -6.17
CA LEU A 170 4.80 17.56 -5.20
C LEU A 170 5.44 18.95 -5.43
N LYS A 171 6.69 19.00 -5.88
CA LYS A 171 7.40 20.25 -6.19
C LYS A 171 6.94 20.87 -7.52
N GLU A 172 6.66 20.04 -8.52
CA GLU A 172 6.28 20.46 -9.88
C GLU A 172 4.80 20.84 -10.00
N ASN A 173 3.96 20.47 -9.04
CA ASN A 173 2.54 20.83 -9.00
C ASN A 173 2.26 21.86 -7.88
N GLU A 174 1.19 22.63 -8.03
CA GLU A 174 0.74 23.57 -7.00
C GLU A 174 0.51 22.84 -5.66
N PRO A 175 0.87 23.45 -4.52
CA PRO A 175 0.54 22.89 -3.20
C PRO A 175 -0.96 22.59 -3.07
N ASP A 176 -1.30 21.61 -2.24
CA ASP A 176 -2.69 21.21 -1.96
C ASP A 176 -3.50 20.66 -3.15
N THR A 177 -2.82 20.22 -4.21
CA THR A 177 -3.49 19.65 -5.40
C THR A 177 -3.36 18.14 -5.56
N ILE A 178 -2.34 17.51 -4.95
CA ILE A 178 -2.08 16.07 -5.06
C ILE A 178 -2.46 15.38 -3.74
N THR A 179 -3.30 14.35 -3.82
CA THR A 179 -3.57 13.42 -2.71
C THR A 179 -2.67 12.18 -2.86
N ILE A 180 -2.01 11.76 -1.78
CA ILE A 180 -1.32 10.46 -1.76
C ILE A 180 -2.26 9.43 -1.15
N VAL A 181 -2.57 8.38 -1.90
CA VAL A 181 -3.32 7.21 -1.43
C VAL A 181 -2.30 6.10 -1.16
N ALA A 182 -1.91 5.95 0.09
CA ALA A 182 -0.95 4.95 0.55
C ALA A 182 -1.71 3.71 1.02
N ILE A 183 -1.60 2.64 0.24
CA ILE A 183 -2.27 1.36 0.45
C ILE A 183 -1.28 0.22 0.75
N GLY A 184 0.01 0.55 0.89
CA GLY A 184 1.04 -0.34 1.42
C GLY A 184 1.78 0.25 2.63
N PRO A 185 2.89 -0.39 3.06
CA PRO A 185 3.74 0.14 4.12
C PRO A 185 4.26 1.55 3.81
N LEU A 186 4.25 2.45 4.81
CA LEU A 186 4.54 3.88 4.60
C LEU A 186 6.03 4.22 4.40
N THR A 187 6.87 3.24 4.05
CA THR A 187 8.32 3.38 3.95
C THR A 187 8.73 4.43 2.93
N ASN A 188 8.14 4.43 1.73
CA ASN A 188 8.43 5.44 0.71
C ASN A 188 8.09 6.86 1.18
N LEU A 189 6.95 7.04 1.84
CA LEU A 189 6.51 8.33 2.40
C LEU A 189 7.44 8.78 3.53
N ALA A 190 7.86 7.88 4.42
CA ALA A 190 8.78 8.20 5.51
C ALA A 190 10.16 8.64 4.99
N ILE A 191 10.66 8.00 3.92
CA ILE A 191 11.91 8.38 3.25
C ILE A 191 11.75 9.76 2.59
N ALA A 192 10.68 9.96 1.81
CA ALA A 192 10.41 11.25 1.16
C ALA A 192 10.32 12.40 2.18
N ALA A 193 9.56 12.20 3.25
CA ALA A 193 9.41 13.18 4.31
C ALA A 193 10.70 13.47 5.07
N ALA A 194 11.56 12.47 5.29
CA ALA A 194 12.84 12.70 5.96
C ALA A 194 13.84 13.44 5.05
N GLN A 195 13.77 13.21 3.75
CA GLN A 195 14.62 13.87 2.76
C GLN A 195 14.26 15.34 2.57
N ASP A 196 12.97 15.66 2.41
CA ASP A 196 12.48 17.04 2.25
C ASP A 196 11.07 17.18 2.86
N PRO A 197 10.97 17.45 4.18
CA PRO A 197 9.69 17.52 4.86
C PRO A 197 8.82 18.68 4.36
N GLU A 198 9.41 19.81 3.97
CA GLU A 198 8.67 20.98 3.49
C GLU A 198 8.05 20.72 2.11
N THR A 199 8.80 20.08 1.20
CA THR A 199 8.23 19.66 -0.09
C THR A 199 7.17 18.57 0.12
N PHE A 200 7.41 17.60 1.00
CA PHE A 200 6.44 16.54 1.30
C PHE A 200 5.12 17.11 1.84
N LEU A 201 5.19 18.12 2.71
CA LEU A 201 4.01 18.78 3.29
C LEU A 201 3.16 19.54 2.26
N ARG A 202 3.61 19.74 1.01
CA ARG A 202 2.78 20.33 -0.07
C ARG A 202 1.62 19.43 -0.50
N VAL A 203 1.62 18.14 -0.11
CA VAL A 203 0.53 17.21 -0.38
C VAL A 203 -0.80 17.73 0.17
N LYS A 204 -1.89 17.59 -0.58
CA LYS A 204 -3.26 17.95 -0.17
C LYS A 204 -3.68 17.17 1.07
N GLU A 205 -3.54 15.87 1.01
CA GLU A 205 -3.72 14.93 2.12
C GLU A 205 -3.07 13.59 1.81
N VAL A 206 -2.81 12.82 2.86
CA VAL A 206 -2.43 11.41 2.77
C VAL A 206 -3.61 10.57 3.26
N VAL A 207 -4.13 9.70 2.40
CA VAL A 207 -5.12 8.68 2.73
C VAL A 207 -4.38 7.37 2.91
N VAL A 208 -4.51 6.76 4.09
CA VAL A 208 -3.78 5.55 4.47
C VAL A 208 -4.74 4.39 4.64
N MET A 209 -4.57 3.29 3.90
CA MET A 209 -5.09 1.99 4.32
C MET A 209 -4.12 1.41 5.33
N GLY A 210 -4.63 1.17 6.53
CA GLY A 210 -3.84 0.54 7.58
C GLY A 210 -4.40 0.85 8.96
N ASN A 211 -3.79 0.24 9.97
CA ASN A 211 -4.15 0.35 11.38
C ASN A 211 -5.41 -0.43 11.78
N THR A 212 -5.56 -0.62 13.09
CA THR A 212 -6.78 -1.14 13.71
C THR A 212 -7.00 -0.48 15.06
N ILE A 213 -8.23 -0.11 15.38
CA ILE A 213 -8.57 0.62 16.61
C ILE A 213 -9.42 -0.24 17.54
N ASN A 214 -10.48 -0.86 17.03
CA ASN A 214 -11.38 -1.71 17.80
C ASN A 214 -11.41 -3.16 17.30
N GLU A 215 -10.95 -3.40 16.08
CA GLU A 215 -10.84 -4.75 15.53
C GLU A 215 -9.54 -5.42 15.98
N PRO A 216 -9.50 -6.76 16.03
CA PRO A 216 -8.23 -7.49 16.12
C PRO A 216 -7.29 -7.09 14.97
N GLY A 217 -5.99 -7.25 15.19
CA GLY A 217 -5.01 -7.21 14.11
C GLY A 217 -5.21 -8.36 13.13
N ASN A 218 -4.79 -8.17 11.87
CA ASN A 218 -4.88 -9.19 10.83
C ASN A 218 -3.54 -9.94 10.58
N VAL A 219 -2.49 -9.62 11.35
CA VAL A 219 -1.21 -10.35 11.38
C VAL A 219 -1.37 -11.63 12.23
N ARG A 220 -1.70 -12.76 11.59
CA ARG A 220 -2.19 -13.96 12.30
C ARG A 220 -1.13 -14.82 12.99
N GLN A 221 -1.50 -15.34 14.17
CA GLN A 221 -0.87 -16.49 14.83
C GLN A 221 -1.13 -17.79 14.05
N PHE A 222 -0.10 -18.44 13.53
CA PHE A 222 -0.14 -19.91 13.46
C PHE A 222 0.11 -20.48 14.85
N PRO A 223 -0.31 -21.73 15.15
CA PRO A 223 0.27 -22.44 16.29
C PRO A 223 1.79 -22.34 16.17
N PRO A 224 2.51 -21.98 17.25
CA PRO A 224 3.96 -21.78 17.17
C PRO A 224 4.57 -23.04 16.55
N PRO A 225 5.48 -22.93 15.58
CA PRO A 225 6.26 -24.08 15.20
C PRO A 225 6.93 -24.60 16.49
N ILE A 226 6.84 -25.91 16.71
CA ILE A 226 7.65 -26.62 17.70
C ILE A 226 9.06 -26.06 17.55
N TYR A 227 9.60 -25.50 18.63
CA TYR A 227 10.91 -24.85 18.64
C TYR A 227 11.89 -25.63 17.76
N PRO A 228 12.57 -24.98 16.79
CA PRO A 228 13.68 -25.66 16.15
C PRO A 228 14.70 -26.04 17.24
N PRO A 229 15.42 -27.16 17.08
CA PRO A 229 16.44 -27.56 18.04
C PRO A 229 17.40 -26.39 18.30
N ALA A 230 17.84 -26.25 19.55
CA ALA A 230 18.65 -25.13 20.09
C ALA A 230 19.99 -24.87 19.36
N SER A 231 20.31 -25.62 18.31
CA SER A 231 21.54 -25.58 17.55
C SER A 231 21.44 -24.88 16.20
N ILE A 232 20.31 -24.26 15.85
CA ILE A 232 20.25 -23.42 14.64
C ILE A 232 20.78 -22.03 15.03
N PRO A 233 21.95 -21.60 14.50
CA PRO A 233 22.43 -20.24 14.68
C PRO A 233 21.33 -19.29 14.24
N GLU A 234 21.07 -18.20 14.98
CA GLU A 234 20.15 -17.15 14.51
C GLU A 234 20.55 -16.81 13.08
N PRO A 235 19.72 -17.16 12.07
CA PRO A 235 20.12 -16.89 10.72
C PRO A 235 20.18 -15.36 10.58
N PRO A 236 21.21 -14.80 9.91
CA PRO A 236 21.20 -13.39 9.60
C PRO A 236 19.87 -13.10 8.91
N PHE A 237 19.17 -12.09 9.43
CA PHE A 237 17.75 -11.78 9.28
C PHE A 237 17.27 -11.45 7.84
N ARG A 238 17.90 -12.01 6.80
CA ARG A 238 17.68 -11.80 5.36
C ARG A 238 17.24 -13.07 4.59
N LEU A 239 16.81 -14.14 5.26
CA LEU A 239 16.39 -15.40 4.62
C LEU A 239 15.14 -15.28 3.71
N ILE A 240 14.48 -14.13 3.64
CA ILE A 240 13.20 -13.94 2.93
C ILE A 240 13.41 -13.70 1.42
N LYS A 241 14.62 -13.33 0.98
CA LYS A 241 15.00 -13.29 -0.44
C LYS A 241 15.46 -14.66 -0.99
N ALA A 242 15.40 -15.73 -0.19
CA ALA A 242 15.78 -17.08 -0.60
C ALA A 242 14.59 -17.82 -1.25
N PRO A 243 14.85 -18.87 -2.07
CA PRO A 243 13.80 -19.74 -2.61
C PRO A 243 12.88 -20.28 -1.51
N GLN A 244 11.64 -20.61 -1.87
CA GLN A 244 10.67 -21.16 -0.92
C GLN A 244 11.20 -22.47 -0.31
N THR A 245 11.61 -22.40 0.95
CA THR A 245 12.10 -23.55 1.74
C THR A 245 11.27 -23.68 3.01
N PRO A 246 11.17 -24.88 3.61
CA PRO A 246 10.49 -25.07 4.90
C PRO A 246 11.00 -24.12 6.00
N LEU A 247 12.30 -23.78 5.99
CA LEU A 247 12.90 -22.83 6.92
C LEU A 247 12.44 -21.39 6.70
N ARG A 248 12.36 -20.95 5.44
CA ARG A 248 11.85 -19.61 5.11
C ARG A 248 10.38 -19.47 5.53
N THR A 249 9.57 -20.51 5.31
CA THR A 249 8.17 -20.55 5.76
C THR A 249 8.06 -20.49 7.29
N SER A 250 8.85 -21.29 8.02
CA SER A 250 8.79 -21.31 9.49
C SER A 250 9.24 -19.99 10.13
N LEU A 251 10.22 -19.29 9.54
CA LEU A 251 10.67 -17.98 9.99
C LEU A 251 9.65 -16.88 9.68
N ASN A 252 9.06 -16.87 8.47
CA ASN A 252 8.00 -15.90 8.14
C ASN A 252 6.81 -16.06 9.10
N ILE A 253 6.38 -17.31 9.34
CA ILE A 253 5.32 -17.62 10.32
C ILE A 253 5.67 -17.16 11.74
N ARG A 254 6.91 -17.41 12.20
CA ARG A 254 7.36 -17.00 13.54
C ARG A 254 7.32 -15.48 13.73
N ASN A 255 7.60 -14.72 12.68
CA ASN A 255 7.69 -13.27 12.75
C ASN A 255 6.34 -12.55 12.56
N GLN A 256 5.26 -13.26 12.18
CA GLN A 256 3.90 -12.72 12.03
C GLN A 256 3.05 -12.85 13.31
N VAL A 257 3.63 -12.61 14.49
CA VAL A 257 2.91 -12.82 15.75
C VAL A 257 2.58 -11.49 16.42
N THR A 258 1.49 -10.85 15.98
CA THR A 258 0.82 -9.84 16.80
C THR A 258 -0.70 -9.83 16.58
N PRO A 259 -1.51 -10.09 17.62
CA PRO A 259 -2.97 -10.06 17.50
C PRO A 259 -3.55 -8.64 17.46
N VAL A 260 -2.70 -7.60 17.51
CA VAL A 260 -3.12 -6.20 17.73
C VAL A 260 -2.70 -5.23 16.63
N ALA A 261 -1.97 -5.69 15.62
CA ALA A 261 -1.53 -4.83 14.52
C ALA A 261 -2.16 -5.25 13.19
N GLU A 262 -2.43 -4.23 12.38
CA GLU A 262 -2.72 -4.38 10.97
C GLU A 262 -1.39 -4.52 10.19
N PHE A 263 -1.39 -5.28 9.09
CA PHE A 263 -0.21 -5.70 8.36
C PHE A 263 0.66 -4.55 7.82
N ASN A 264 0.11 -3.58 7.08
CA ASN A 264 0.88 -2.46 6.52
C ASN A 264 1.59 -1.67 7.63
N THR A 265 0.89 -1.42 8.73
CA THR A 265 1.47 -0.78 9.91
C THR A 265 2.54 -1.64 10.58
N TYR A 266 2.35 -2.96 10.62
CA TYR A 266 3.31 -3.90 11.22
C TYR A 266 4.55 -4.15 10.37
N ALA A 267 4.41 -4.04 9.05
CA ALA A 267 5.48 -4.25 8.07
C ALA A 267 6.53 -3.14 8.13
N ASP A 268 6.13 -1.91 8.48
CA ASP A 268 7.05 -0.83 8.85
C ASP A 268 6.43 0.12 9.89
N SER A 269 6.47 -0.30 11.15
CA SER A 269 5.85 0.47 12.25
C SER A 269 6.60 1.78 12.52
N ILE A 270 7.91 1.79 12.26
CA ILE A 270 8.75 2.99 12.37
C ILE A 270 8.38 4.00 11.28
N ALA A 271 8.24 3.57 10.01
CA ALA A 271 7.80 4.46 8.94
C ALA A 271 6.43 5.06 9.25
N THR A 272 5.49 4.23 9.72
CA THR A 272 4.14 4.68 10.06
C THR A 272 4.17 5.73 11.17
N ALA A 273 4.90 5.46 12.27
CA ALA A 273 5.05 6.40 13.38
C ALA A 273 5.69 7.73 12.94
N ARG A 274 6.69 7.68 12.04
CA ARG A 274 7.35 8.87 11.51
C ARG A 274 6.43 9.72 10.65
N VAL A 275 5.69 9.12 9.71
CA VAL A 275 4.72 9.86 8.89
C VAL A 275 3.64 10.50 9.77
N TYR A 276 3.18 9.79 10.80
CA TYR A 276 2.17 10.32 11.74
C TYR A 276 2.69 11.50 12.56
N ALA A 277 3.96 11.50 12.93
CA ALA A 277 4.57 12.60 13.67
C ALA A 277 4.47 13.95 12.93
N LEU A 278 4.40 13.95 11.60
CA LEU A 278 4.19 15.17 10.80
C LEU A 278 2.80 15.80 10.99
N THR A 279 1.84 15.03 11.51
CA THR A 279 0.51 15.56 11.87
C THR A 279 0.53 16.29 13.21
N SER A 280 1.59 16.15 14.01
CA SER A 280 1.70 16.79 15.33
C SER A 280 2.11 18.27 15.19
N PRO A 281 1.61 19.18 16.05
CA PRO A 281 2.17 20.53 16.16
C PRO A 281 3.66 20.52 16.54
N THR A 282 4.08 19.49 17.29
CA THR A 282 5.46 19.27 17.71
C THR A 282 5.86 17.83 17.34
N PRO A 283 6.37 17.58 16.12
CA PRO A 283 6.68 16.23 15.63
C PRO A 283 7.62 15.42 16.54
N ASN A 284 8.55 16.08 17.22
CA ASN A 284 9.46 15.45 18.18
C ASN A 284 8.75 14.81 19.39
N SER A 285 7.47 15.13 19.63
CA SER A 285 6.69 14.54 20.72
C SER A 285 6.22 13.10 20.45
N THR A 286 6.23 12.66 19.19
CA THR A 286 5.72 11.34 18.79
C THR A 286 6.62 10.59 17.82
N ILE A 287 7.65 11.24 17.25
CA ILE A 287 8.62 10.58 16.39
C ILE A 287 9.35 9.46 17.16
N PRO A 288 9.42 8.23 16.62
CA PRO A 288 10.17 7.16 17.27
C PRO A 288 11.68 7.47 17.24
N PRO A 289 12.48 6.89 18.16
CA PRO A 289 13.93 6.98 18.10
C PRO A 289 14.44 6.51 16.74
N SER A 290 15.46 7.19 16.20
CA SER A 290 16.11 6.72 14.98
C SER A 290 16.72 5.33 15.24
N PRO A 291 16.35 4.33 14.44
CA PRO A 291 16.89 2.98 14.61
C PRO A 291 18.40 2.95 14.34
N PRO A 292 19.16 2.10 15.05
CA PRO A 292 20.59 1.92 14.80
C PRO A 292 20.82 1.30 13.42
N ALA A 293 22.02 1.48 12.87
CA ALA A 293 22.38 0.86 11.59
C ALA A 293 22.26 -0.66 11.70
N LEU A 294 21.62 -1.30 10.71
CA LEU A 294 21.58 -2.76 10.66
C LEU A 294 23.03 -3.30 10.61
N PRO A 295 23.40 -4.27 11.48
CA PRO A 295 24.72 -4.90 11.43
C PRO A 295 24.99 -5.50 10.04
N GLY A 296 26.11 -5.14 9.41
CA GLY A 296 26.45 -5.62 8.07
C GLY A 296 25.83 -4.83 6.91
N SER A 297 25.22 -3.66 7.16
CA SER A 297 24.93 -2.65 6.14
C SER A 297 26.21 -1.99 5.60
N GLN A 298 27.15 -2.79 5.07
CA GLN A 298 28.04 -2.27 4.04
C GLN A 298 27.17 -2.08 2.81
N SER A 299 27.02 -0.83 2.38
CA SER A 299 26.55 -0.49 1.04
C SER A 299 27.19 -1.46 0.04
N LEU A 300 26.38 -2.26 -0.66
CA LEU A 300 26.84 -2.85 -1.92
C LEU A 300 27.39 -1.67 -2.76
N PRO A 301 28.49 -1.83 -3.52
CA PRO A 301 28.94 -0.76 -4.40
C PRO A 301 27.79 -0.34 -5.33
N GLY A 302 27.26 0.87 -5.15
CA GLY A 302 26.08 1.39 -5.86
C GLY A 302 24.74 1.36 -5.08
N SER A 303 24.65 0.71 -3.93
CA SER A 303 23.50 0.78 -3.02
C SER A 303 23.79 1.85 -1.96
N GLN A 304 23.19 3.03 -2.12
CA GLN A 304 23.13 3.97 -1.00
C GLN A 304 22.29 3.30 0.09
N SER A 305 22.93 2.88 1.19
CA SER A 305 22.23 2.60 2.43
C SER A 305 21.41 3.85 2.78
N LEU A 306 20.11 3.69 3.00
CA LEU A 306 19.22 4.81 3.33
C LEU A 306 19.89 5.64 4.43
N PRO A 307 20.20 6.92 4.18
CA PRO A 307 20.84 7.76 5.18
C PRO A 307 19.94 7.76 6.40
N HIS A 308 20.48 7.38 7.56
CA HIS A 308 19.78 7.36 8.84
C HIS A 308 18.82 8.54 8.94
N LEU A 309 17.51 8.26 8.92
CA LEU A 309 16.48 9.28 8.78
C LEU A 309 16.59 10.27 9.95
N ALA A 310 17.11 11.47 9.66
CA ALA A 310 17.28 12.53 10.64
C ALA A 310 15.93 12.90 11.28
N PRO A 311 15.91 13.42 12.53
CA PRO A 311 14.69 13.99 13.10
C PRO A 311 14.15 15.13 12.21
N TYR A 312 12.83 15.34 12.25
CA TYR A 312 12.23 16.48 11.56
C TYR A 312 12.66 17.80 12.21
N PRO A 313 12.69 18.91 11.45
CA PRO A 313 12.87 20.24 12.02
C PRO A 313 11.90 20.52 13.16
N ALA A 314 12.34 21.27 14.17
CA ALA A 314 11.51 21.62 15.33
C ALA A 314 10.28 22.47 14.97
N LYS A 315 10.32 23.16 13.82
CA LYS A 315 9.20 23.92 13.26
C LYS A 315 9.06 23.55 11.79
N LEU A 316 7.85 23.12 11.42
CA LEU A 316 7.44 22.89 10.04
C LEU A 316 6.47 23.99 9.61
N SER A 317 6.38 24.28 8.31
CA SER A 317 5.46 25.29 7.79
C SER A 317 3.99 24.99 8.08
N ARG A 318 3.64 23.70 8.18
CA ARG A 318 2.29 23.21 8.51
C ARG A 318 2.31 21.76 8.99
N GLN A 319 1.19 21.30 9.50
CA GLN A 319 0.96 19.89 9.83
C GLN A 319 0.47 19.12 8.59
N LEU A 320 0.83 17.84 8.51
CA LEU A 320 0.30 16.94 7.50
C LEU A 320 -1.19 16.68 7.76
N LYS A 321 -2.03 16.79 6.72
CA LYS A 321 -3.39 16.26 6.75
C LYS A 321 -3.33 14.78 6.39
N LEU A 322 -3.62 13.91 7.35
CA LEU A 322 -3.60 12.45 7.18
C LEU A 322 -4.91 11.84 7.64
N THR A 323 -5.49 10.96 6.83
CA THR A 323 -6.71 10.22 7.14
C THR A 323 -6.48 8.73 7.01
N VAL A 324 -6.78 7.97 8.07
CA VAL A 324 -6.60 6.52 8.13
C VAL A 324 -7.91 5.80 7.87
N PHE A 325 -7.83 4.68 7.16
CA PHE A 325 -8.89 3.73 6.88
C PHE A 325 -8.50 2.40 7.55
N PRO A 326 -8.81 2.26 8.87
CA PRO A 326 -8.42 1.09 9.64
C PRO A 326 -9.31 -0.12 9.35
N LEU A 327 -8.90 -1.28 9.88
CA LEU A 327 -9.68 -2.53 9.82
C LEU A 327 -11.14 -2.33 10.27
N ASP A 328 -11.38 -1.45 11.25
CA ASP A 328 -12.71 -1.07 11.73
C ASP A 328 -13.68 -0.64 10.61
N ILE A 329 -13.18 0.03 9.57
CA ILE A 329 -14.01 0.47 8.43
C ILE A 329 -13.82 -0.42 7.21
N THR A 330 -12.64 -1.03 7.00
CA THR A 330 -12.40 -1.83 5.80
C THR A 330 -12.99 -3.23 5.87
N THR A 331 -12.91 -3.91 7.03
CA THR A 331 -13.34 -5.31 7.19
C THR A 331 -14.82 -5.54 6.85
N PRO A 332 -15.77 -4.62 7.13
CA PRO A 332 -17.16 -4.77 6.69
C PRO A 332 -17.37 -4.70 5.17
N HIS A 333 -16.45 -4.11 4.39
CA HIS A 333 -16.59 -3.99 2.95
C HIS A 333 -16.06 -5.25 2.27
N LYS A 334 -16.96 -6.10 1.79
CA LYS A 334 -16.60 -7.39 1.20
C LYS A 334 -17.12 -7.54 -0.22
N ILE A 335 -16.33 -8.22 -1.04
CA ILE A 335 -16.77 -8.78 -2.31
C ILE A 335 -16.87 -10.30 -2.19
N THR A 336 -18.01 -10.87 -2.59
CA THR A 336 -18.24 -12.32 -2.46
C THR A 336 -17.89 -13.08 -3.73
N ARG A 337 -17.51 -14.35 -3.59
CA ARG A 337 -17.31 -15.29 -4.71
C ARG A 337 -18.53 -15.31 -5.64
N GLY A 338 -19.74 -15.29 -5.08
CA GLY A 338 -20.99 -15.23 -5.83
C GLY A 338 -21.14 -13.95 -6.68
N GLN A 339 -20.87 -12.77 -6.10
CA GLN A 339 -20.92 -11.49 -6.83
C GLN A 339 -19.90 -11.43 -7.97
N VAL A 340 -18.67 -11.90 -7.72
CA VAL A 340 -17.61 -11.98 -8.75
C VAL A 340 -18.05 -12.91 -9.86
N LYS A 341 -18.49 -14.13 -9.53
CA LYS A 341 -18.96 -15.12 -10.51
C LYS A 341 -20.11 -14.57 -11.35
N GLN A 342 -21.13 -13.96 -10.73
CA GLN A 342 -22.28 -13.40 -11.43
C GLN A 342 -21.88 -12.31 -12.43
N THR A 343 -20.89 -11.48 -12.08
CA THR A 343 -20.46 -10.34 -12.91
C THR A 343 -19.48 -10.76 -14.00
N ILE A 344 -18.49 -11.58 -13.65
CA ILE A 344 -17.31 -11.86 -14.48
C ILE A 344 -17.55 -13.08 -15.40
N GLN A 345 -18.33 -14.09 -14.98
CA GLN A 345 -18.54 -15.31 -15.76
C GLN A 345 -19.06 -15.07 -17.19
N PRO A 346 -20.07 -14.20 -17.43
CA PRO A 346 -20.53 -13.91 -18.80
C PRO A 346 -19.44 -13.23 -19.65
N LEU A 347 -18.52 -12.48 -19.03
CA LEU A 347 -17.40 -11.84 -19.72
C LEU A 347 -16.30 -12.84 -20.08
N ILE A 348 -16.03 -13.81 -19.21
CA ILE A 348 -15.13 -14.95 -19.50
C ILE A 348 -15.66 -15.73 -20.71
N GLU A 349 -16.96 -16.05 -20.72
CA GLU A 349 -17.61 -16.76 -21.84
C GLU A 349 -17.55 -15.96 -23.15
N ALA A 350 -17.54 -14.62 -23.06
CA ALA A 350 -17.35 -13.73 -24.20
C ALA A 350 -15.86 -13.51 -24.57
N GLY A 351 -14.91 -14.09 -23.83
CA GLY A 351 -13.48 -14.03 -24.09
C GLY A 351 -12.77 -12.75 -23.61
N SER A 352 -13.28 -12.08 -22.57
CA SER A 352 -12.64 -10.91 -21.95
C SER A 352 -11.32 -11.30 -21.27
N PRO A 353 -10.16 -10.75 -21.71
CA PRO A 353 -8.87 -11.03 -21.09
C PRO A 353 -8.79 -10.59 -19.64
N LEU A 354 -9.36 -9.43 -19.31
CA LEU A 354 -9.34 -8.92 -17.93
C LEU A 354 -10.21 -9.76 -16.99
N ALA A 355 -11.38 -10.21 -17.47
CA ALA A 355 -12.27 -11.11 -16.73
C ALA A 355 -11.58 -12.44 -16.41
N GLU A 356 -10.92 -13.04 -17.40
CA GLU A 356 -10.17 -14.29 -17.24
C GLU A 356 -9.03 -14.14 -16.23
N TRP A 357 -8.22 -13.09 -16.36
CA TRP A 357 -7.11 -12.82 -15.43
C TRP A 357 -7.59 -12.53 -14.01
N THR A 358 -8.64 -11.72 -13.86
CA THR A 358 -9.18 -11.36 -12.54
C THR A 358 -9.80 -12.56 -11.83
N ALA A 359 -10.54 -13.40 -12.56
CA ALA A 359 -11.09 -14.61 -11.99
C ALA A 359 -10.00 -15.59 -11.54
N ALA A 360 -8.88 -15.69 -12.27
CA ALA A 360 -7.79 -16.60 -11.93
C ALA A 360 -7.19 -16.29 -10.54
N PHE A 361 -6.83 -15.04 -10.27
CA PHE A 361 -6.26 -14.70 -8.96
C PHE A 361 -7.32 -14.64 -7.84
N LEU A 362 -8.53 -14.14 -8.12
CA LEU A 362 -9.60 -14.06 -7.10
C LEU A 362 -10.07 -15.43 -6.65
N ASN A 363 -10.17 -16.42 -7.54
CA ASN A 363 -10.54 -17.79 -7.16
C ASN A 363 -9.52 -18.37 -6.17
N SER A 364 -8.22 -18.20 -6.44
CA SER A 364 -7.15 -18.62 -5.50
C SER A 364 -7.30 -17.95 -4.14
N THR A 365 -7.63 -16.65 -4.12
CA THR A 365 -7.89 -15.92 -2.87
C THR A 365 -9.13 -16.41 -2.14
N PHE A 366 -10.24 -16.65 -2.84
CA PHE A 366 -11.45 -17.17 -2.20
C PHE A 366 -11.21 -18.57 -1.62
N ASP A 367 -10.52 -19.44 -2.34
CA ASP A 367 -10.16 -20.77 -1.84
C ASP A 367 -9.27 -20.67 -0.59
N LYS A 368 -8.36 -19.68 -0.56
CA LYS A 368 -7.57 -19.39 0.63
C LYS A 368 -8.42 -18.90 1.79
N VAL A 369 -9.34 -17.97 1.59
CA VAL A 369 -10.25 -17.47 2.64
C VAL A 369 -11.12 -18.61 3.18
N GLU A 370 -11.71 -19.42 2.30
CA GLU A 370 -12.51 -20.61 2.65
C GLU A 370 -11.68 -21.61 3.48
N SER A 371 -10.38 -21.76 3.20
CA SER A 371 -9.49 -22.62 3.99
C SER A 371 -9.14 -22.09 5.39
N LEU A 372 -9.30 -20.77 5.62
CA LEU A 372 -8.89 -20.08 6.84
C LEU A 372 -10.05 -19.71 7.78
N MET A 373 -11.29 -19.77 7.29
CA MET A 373 -12.48 -19.32 8.03
C MET A 373 -13.47 -20.46 8.19
N GLU A 374 -13.80 -20.78 9.44
CA GLU A 374 -14.86 -21.76 9.73
C GLU A 374 -16.24 -21.17 9.42
N GLY A 375 -17.13 -21.99 8.84
CA GLY A 375 -18.54 -21.64 8.64
C GLY A 375 -18.86 -20.81 7.40
N MET A 376 -17.88 -20.50 6.54
CA MET A 376 -18.11 -19.91 5.22
C MET A 376 -17.73 -20.89 4.12
N SER A 377 -18.57 -21.01 3.10
CA SER A 377 -18.27 -21.82 1.91
C SER A 377 -19.00 -21.35 0.66
N GLY A 378 -18.47 -21.75 -0.49
CA GLY A 378 -19.06 -21.48 -1.80
C GLY A 378 -19.26 -19.98 -2.09
N ASP A 379 -20.43 -19.61 -2.61
CA ASP A 379 -20.70 -18.25 -3.09
C ASP A 379 -20.70 -17.18 -1.98
N SER A 380 -20.80 -17.59 -0.71
CA SER A 380 -20.79 -16.69 0.45
C SER A 380 -19.40 -16.25 0.91
N VAL A 381 -18.33 -16.91 0.41
CA VAL A 381 -16.95 -16.58 0.76
C VAL A 381 -16.65 -15.16 0.31
N GLY A 382 -16.27 -14.30 1.25
CA GLY A 382 -16.03 -12.87 1.02
C GLY A 382 -14.57 -12.49 1.19
N LEU A 383 -14.04 -11.73 0.23
CA LEU A 383 -12.77 -11.02 0.33
C LEU A 383 -13.01 -9.61 0.84
N GLU A 384 -12.25 -9.19 1.86
CA GLU A 384 -12.27 -7.83 2.39
C GLU A 384 -11.58 -6.88 1.41
N LEU A 385 -12.24 -5.75 1.10
CA LEU A 385 -11.78 -4.76 0.13
C LEU A 385 -11.07 -3.61 0.87
N HIS A 386 -9.87 -3.87 1.38
CA HIS A 386 -9.10 -2.90 2.16
C HIS A 386 -8.67 -1.70 1.33
N ASP A 387 -7.82 -1.93 0.34
CA ASP A 387 -7.21 -0.87 -0.47
C ASP A 387 -8.19 -0.17 -1.41
N PRO A 388 -9.12 -0.89 -2.10
CA PRO A 388 -10.08 -0.26 -2.98
C PRO A 388 -10.96 0.77 -2.26
N LEU A 389 -11.17 0.63 -0.95
CA LEU A 389 -11.96 1.59 -0.17
C LEU A 389 -11.32 2.98 -0.16
N CYS A 390 -9.99 3.07 -0.12
CA CYS A 390 -9.27 4.35 -0.16
C CYS A 390 -9.37 5.02 -1.53
N ILE A 391 -9.36 4.24 -2.61
CA ILE A 391 -9.61 4.75 -3.97
C ILE A 391 -11.06 5.18 -4.13
N TRP A 392 -12.02 4.45 -3.57
CA TRP A 392 -13.42 4.86 -3.58
C TRP A 392 -13.64 6.16 -2.84
N TYR A 393 -12.99 6.36 -1.69
CA TYR A 393 -12.96 7.66 -1.00
C TYR A 393 -12.36 8.75 -1.89
N ALA A 394 -11.22 8.53 -2.55
CA ALA A 394 -10.65 9.53 -3.45
C ALA A 394 -11.62 9.91 -4.58
N LEU A 395 -12.28 8.93 -5.22
CA LEU A 395 -13.27 9.15 -6.27
C LEU A 395 -14.52 9.90 -5.77
N THR A 396 -14.93 9.65 -4.54
CA THR A 396 -16.23 10.09 -3.98
C THR A 396 -16.07 10.97 -2.75
N HIS A 397 -14.96 11.69 -2.61
CA HIS A 397 -14.61 12.39 -1.38
C HIS A 397 -15.65 13.44 -0.91
N ASP A 398 -16.46 13.96 -1.84
CA ASP A 398 -17.55 14.92 -1.58
C ASP A 398 -18.85 14.25 -1.09
N ASP A 399 -18.93 12.91 -1.10
CA ASP A 399 -20.10 12.19 -0.66
C ASP A 399 -20.32 12.37 0.85
N ALA A 400 -21.51 12.84 1.22
CA ALA A 400 -21.84 13.14 2.61
C ALA A 400 -21.87 11.91 3.53
N GLY A 401 -21.88 10.70 2.97
CA GLY A 401 -21.79 9.43 3.68
C GLY A 401 -20.45 9.18 4.36
N TRP A 402 -19.36 9.77 3.85
CA TRP A 402 -18.06 9.71 4.51
C TRP A 402 -18.08 10.49 5.82
N LYS A 403 -17.71 9.84 6.93
CA LYS A 403 -17.48 10.50 8.23
C LYS A 403 -16.05 10.29 8.66
N ILE A 404 -15.32 11.40 8.79
CA ILE A 404 -13.96 11.44 9.31
C ILE A 404 -13.97 12.05 10.70
N LYS A 405 -13.55 11.28 11.71
CA LYS A 405 -13.25 11.81 13.04
C LYS A 405 -11.87 12.45 12.99
N LYS A 406 -11.79 13.76 13.21
CA LYS A 406 -10.56 14.55 13.04
C LYS A 406 -9.76 14.64 14.33
N ASP A 407 -8.48 14.96 14.17
CA ASP A 407 -7.57 15.38 15.25
C ASP A 407 -7.43 14.38 16.39
N GLU A 408 -7.49 13.07 16.08
CA GLU A 408 -7.24 12.03 17.08
C GLU A 408 -5.72 11.87 17.33
N ASP A 409 -5.32 11.81 18.60
CA ASP A 409 -3.96 11.44 19.01
C ASP A 409 -3.82 9.92 18.89
N ILE A 410 -3.52 9.48 17.66
CA ILE A 410 -3.25 8.10 17.31
C ILE A 410 -1.75 7.90 17.20
N ARG A 411 -1.18 6.98 17.98
CA ARG A 411 0.27 6.67 17.97
C ARG A 411 0.51 5.21 17.61
N ILE A 412 1.72 4.89 17.16
CA ILE A 412 2.09 3.53 16.77
C ILE A 412 3.09 2.99 17.80
N GLU A 413 2.84 1.79 18.32
CA GLU A 413 3.79 1.06 19.15
C GLU A 413 4.89 0.45 18.27
N THR A 414 6.15 0.77 18.53
CA THR A 414 7.28 0.39 17.64
C THR A 414 8.25 -0.61 18.26
N THR A 415 8.06 -1.01 19.51
CA THR A 415 9.06 -1.76 20.29
C THR A 415 8.53 -3.03 20.97
N GLY A 416 7.25 -3.05 21.34
CA GLY A 416 6.68 -4.14 22.13
C GLY A 416 6.78 -5.50 21.43
N GLN A 417 7.27 -6.52 22.14
CA GLN A 417 7.41 -7.88 21.60
C GLN A 417 6.12 -8.44 20.99
N TRP A 418 4.96 -8.13 21.60
CA TRP A 418 3.65 -8.63 21.19
C TRP A 418 2.75 -7.57 20.56
N THR A 419 3.16 -6.31 20.66
CA THR A 419 2.31 -5.14 20.36
C THR A 419 2.94 -4.19 19.36
N ARG A 420 4.11 -4.50 18.78
CA ARG A 420 4.66 -3.74 17.66
C ARG A 420 3.62 -3.61 16.55
N GLY A 421 3.52 -2.44 15.93
CA GLY A 421 2.50 -2.09 14.95
C GLY A 421 1.12 -1.80 15.55
N MET A 422 0.92 -1.98 16.86
CA MET A 422 -0.36 -1.64 17.50
C MET A 422 -0.63 -0.15 17.37
N THR A 423 -1.89 0.17 17.10
CA THR A 423 -2.37 1.54 17.09
C THR A 423 -2.89 1.92 18.48
N VAL A 424 -2.22 2.86 19.12
CA VAL A 424 -2.44 3.26 20.51
C VAL A 424 -3.25 4.55 20.58
N VAL A 425 -4.37 4.51 21.30
CA VAL A 425 -5.26 5.65 21.53
C VAL A 425 -5.59 5.74 23.02
N ASP A 426 -5.37 6.90 23.64
CA ASP A 426 -5.76 7.12 25.04
C ASP A 426 -7.27 7.39 25.17
N ARG A 427 -8.01 6.41 25.72
CA ARG A 427 -9.46 6.47 25.93
C ARG A 427 -9.87 6.87 27.35
N ARG A 428 -8.93 7.22 28.24
CA ARG A 428 -9.19 7.40 29.68
C ARG A 428 -9.99 8.65 30.06
N GLY A 429 -10.53 9.41 29.10
CA GLY A 429 -11.44 10.54 29.35
C GLY A 429 -10.90 11.66 30.24
N ARG A 430 -9.57 11.77 30.37
CA ARG A 430 -8.90 12.71 31.27
C ARG A 430 -8.92 14.14 30.70
N LYS A 431 -8.95 15.14 31.59
CA LYS A 431 -8.89 16.56 31.21
C LYS A 431 -7.54 16.87 30.54
N LYS A 432 -7.58 17.55 29.40
CA LYS A 432 -6.37 18.07 28.72
C LYS A 432 -5.73 19.20 29.53
N ARG A 433 -4.41 19.33 29.42
CA ARG A 433 -3.60 20.43 29.96
C ARG A 433 -3.95 21.76 29.32
N ALA A 434 -3.57 22.85 29.97
CA ALA A 434 -3.71 24.18 29.38
C ALA A 434 -2.71 24.35 28.20
N PRO A 435 -3.03 25.14 27.17
CA PRO A 435 -2.13 25.33 26.02
C PRO A 435 -0.78 25.96 26.33
N ASP A 436 -0.70 26.70 27.44
CA ASP A 436 0.51 27.36 27.96
C ASP A 436 1.29 26.51 28.96
N ASP A 437 0.78 25.33 29.35
CA ASP A 437 1.55 24.33 30.07
C ASP A 437 2.66 23.83 29.13
N GLY A 438 3.89 24.32 29.33
CA GLY A 438 5.03 24.14 28.42
C GLY A 438 5.27 22.72 27.89
N GLU A 439 6.13 22.59 26.88
CA GLU A 439 6.23 21.37 26.04
C GLU A 439 6.83 20.11 26.71
N GLY A 440 7.19 20.20 28.00
CA GLY A 440 7.81 19.11 28.75
C GLY A 440 6.82 18.07 29.27
N GLU A 441 7.32 16.86 29.50
CA GLU A 441 6.63 15.86 30.31
C GLU A 441 6.47 16.36 31.75
N ILE A 442 5.30 16.11 32.32
CA ILE A 442 5.00 16.43 33.72
C ILE A 442 4.61 15.17 34.49
N PRO A 443 4.76 15.15 35.83
CA PRO A 443 4.32 14.03 36.65
C PRO A 443 2.84 13.68 36.39
N GLY A 444 2.56 12.43 36.00
CA GLY A 444 1.21 11.94 35.70
C GLY A 444 0.77 12.02 34.23
N ASP A 445 1.60 12.61 33.36
CA ASP A 445 1.37 12.70 31.89
C ASP A 445 2.61 12.33 31.07
N ALA A 446 3.24 11.19 31.39
CA ALA A 446 4.34 10.64 30.59
C ALA A 446 3.89 10.41 29.14
N GLY A 447 4.70 10.80 28.16
CA GLY A 447 4.35 10.81 26.74
C GLY A 447 3.48 12.00 26.30
N ASN A 448 3.20 12.97 27.18
CA ASN A 448 2.46 14.19 26.85
C ASN A 448 1.04 13.96 26.26
N TRP A 449 0.35 12.87 26.64
CA TRP A 449 -0.99 12.53 26.13
C TRP A 449 -2.06 13.58 26.44
N LEU A 450 -1.89 14.35 27.51
CA LEU A 450 -2.81 15.40 27.91
C LEU A 450 -2.43 16.77 27.34
N SER A 451 -1.27 16.93 26.71
CA SER A 451 -0.86 18.20 26.09
C SER A 451 -1.63 18.47 24.79
N PRO A 452 -2.14 19.70 24.59
CA PRO A 452 -2.70 20.11 23.30
C PRO A 452 -1.63 20.46 22.25
N ASN A 453 -0.36 20.55 22.64
CA ASN A 453 0.76 20.87 21.74
C ASN A 453 1.55 19.61 21.32
N ALA A 454 1.33 18.48 22.00
CA ALA A 454 1.92 17.19 21.66
C ALA A 454 0.90 16.25 21.02
N GLY A 455 1.37 15.08 20.62
CA GLY A 455 0.53 14.02 20.06
C GLY A 455 0.16 14.28 18.60
N ASN A 456 -0.35 13.26 17.94
CA ASN A 456 -0.68 13.34 16.51
C ASN A 456 -2.06 13.98 16.29
N ARG A 457 -2.33 14.43 15.05
CA ARG A 457 -3.65 14.93 14.60
C ARG A 457 -4.11 14.11 13.41
N VAL A 458 -4.49 12.87 13.70
CA VAL A 458 -4.87 11.90 12.67
C VAL A 458 -6.37 11.95 12.45
N GLY A 459 -6.79 12.08 11.20
CA GLY A 459 -8.16 11.82 10.80
C GLY A 459 -8.40 10.31 10.72
N ARG A 460 -9.54 9.83 11.19
CA ARG A 460 -9.94 8.42 11.05
C ARG A 460 -11.29 8.32 10.37
N CYS A 461 -11.36 7.53 9.31
CA CYS A 461 -12.62 7.18 8.68
C CYS A 461 -13.41 6.24 9.60
N VAL A 462 -14.64 6.65 9.94
CA VAL A 462 -15.53 5.90 10.85
C VAL A 462 -16.85 5.52 10.19
N GLN A 463 -17.11 6.00 8.98
CA GLN A 463 -18.31 5.67 8.21
C GLN A 463 -18.04 5.90 6.72
N SER A 464 -18.52 4.98 5.88
CA SER A 464 -18.56 5.08 4.43
C SER A 464 -19.98 5.36 3.93
N PRO A 465 -20.18 5.72 2.64
CA PRO A 465 -21.51 5.88 2.05
C PRO A 465 -22.39 4.63 2.14
N GLY A 466 -21.79 3.44 2.24
CA GLY A 466 -22.50 2.20 2.53
C GLY A 466 -21.62 0.97 2.31
N PHE A 467 -21.82 -0.05 3.15
CA PHE A 467 -21.05 -1.29 3.08
C PHE A 467 -21.42 -2.14 1.85
N ASP A 468 -22.72 -2.38 1.65
CA ASP A 468 -23.21 -3.31 0.62
C ASP A 468 -23.19 -2.72 -0.81
N ILE A 469 -23.03 -1.41 -0.94
CA ILE A 469 -23.03 -0.73 -2.26
C ILE A 469 -21.66 -0.76 -2.92
N PHE A 470 -20.59 -0.96 -2.15
CA PHE A 470 -19.23 -0.76 -2.66
C PHE A 470 -18.81 -1.86 -3.63
N ALA A 471 -18.96 -3.14 -3.27
CA ALA A 471 -18.58 -4.23 -4.16
C ALA A 471 -19.32 -4.20 -5.52
N PRO A 472 -20.66 -3.97 -5.56
CA PRO A 472 -21.37 -3.74 -6.82
C PRO A 472 -20.88 -2.50 -7.59
N TYR A 473 -20.52 -1.42 -6.89
CA TYR A 473 -19.95 -0.22 -7.52
C TYR A 473 -18.61 -0.52 -8.20
N LEU A 474 -17.70 -1.20 -7.51
CA LEU A 474 -16.39 -1.61 -8.02
C LEU A 474 -16.55 -2.52 -9.24
N LEU A 475 -17.34 -3.59 -9.11
CA LEU A 475 -17.58 -4.56 -10.18
C LEU A 475 -18.14 -3.90 -11.44
N ARG A 476 -19.15 -3.04 -11.30
CA ARG A 476 -19.75 -2.32 -12.43
C ARG A 476 -18.76 -1.38 -13.11
N ARG A 477 -17.97 -0.64 -12.35
CA ARG A 477 -16.97 0.30 -12.89
C ARG A 477 -15.88 -0.41 -13.70
N VAL A 478 -15.33 -1.50 -13.16
CA VAL A 478 -14.20 -2.19 -13.79
C VAL A 478 -14.67 -3.04 -14.99
N PHE A 479 -15.77 -3.76 -14.83
CA PHE A 479 -16.20 -4.78 -15.80
C PHE A 479 -17.34 -4.35 -16.74
N GLY A 480 -18.02 -3.23 -16.47
CA GLY A 480 -19.09 -2.70 -17.31
C GLY A 480 -20.33 -3.60 -17.39
N ALA A 481 -20.55 -4.44 -16.38
CA ALA A 481 -21.65 -5.40 -16.29
C ALA A 481 -22.88 -4.85 -15.56
#